data_AF-A4GA02-F1
#
_entry.id   AF-A4GA02-F1
#
_cell.length_a   1.000
_cell.length_b   1.000
_cell.length_c   1.000
_cell.angle_alpha   90.00
_cell.angle_beta   90.00
_cell.angle_gamma   90.00
#
_symmetry.space_group_name_H-M   'P 1'
#
loop_
_entity.id
_entity.type
_entity.pdbx_description
1 polymer ?
#
loop_
_entity_poly.entity_id
_entity_poly.type
_entity_poly.pdbx_seq_one_letter_code
_entity_poly.pdbx_strand_id
1 'polypeptide(L)' 'MNPKADACGYILLMLLQRLEKTQSGLLAEMIAGVEGDRSAIASDAPDKDHISAVFNETLTMLRQAKNM' A
#
# COMPACT_ATOMS: atom_id res chain seq x y z
N MET A 1 -15.59 -7.11 10.84
CA MET A 1 -14.73 -8.17 10.26
C MET A 1 -15.46 -8.75 9.06
N ASN A 2 -14.84 -8.76 7.89
CA ASN A 2 -15.39 -9.33 6.66
C ASN A 2 -14.41 -10.42 6.21
N PRO A 3 -14.70 -11.71 6.47
CA PRO A 3 -13.74 -12.80 6.24
C PRO A 3 -13.16 -12.84 4.82
N LYS A 4 -13.93 -12.40 3.82
CA LYS A 4 -13.46 -12.33 2.43
C LYS A 4 -12.39 -11.25 2.26
N ALA A 5 -12.64 -10.05 2.78
CA ALA A 5 -11.68 -8.95 2.73
C ALA A 5 -10.41 -9.28 3.54
N ASP A 6 -10.59 -9.87 4.73
CA ASP A 6 -9.49 -10.25 5.62
C ASP A 6 -8.59 -11.32 4.95
N ALA A 7 -9.18 -12.32 4.28
CA ALA A 7 -8.44 -13.33 3.52
C ALA A 7 -7.69 -12.72 2.31
N CYS A 8 -8.30 -11.78 1.59
CA CYS A 8 -7.64 -11.07 0.51
C CYS A 8 -6.43 -10.27 1.01
N GLY A 9 -6.57 -9.53 2.12
CA GLY A 9 -5.47 -8.79 2.73
C GLY A 9 -4.31 -9.68 3.14
N TYR A 10 -4.61 -10.85 3.72
CA TYR A 10 -3.59 -11.82 4.12
C TYR A 10 -2.83 -12.42 2.91
N ILE A 11 -3.53 -12.78 1.83
CA ILE A 11 -2.89 -13.27 0.61
C ILE A 11 -1.98 -12.20 -0.01
N LEU A 12 -2.44 -10.95 -0.08
CA LEU A 12 -1.65 -9.83 -0.60
C LEU A 12 -0.38 -9.61 0.23
N LEU A 13 -0.50 -9.65 1.57
CA LEU A 13 0.63 -9.56 2.48
C LEU A 13 1.70 -10.63 2.19
N MET A 14 1.28 -11.90 2.08
CA MET A 14 2.20 -13.00 1.77
C MET A 14 2.87 -12.85 0.40
N LEU A 15 2.13 -12.37 -0.60
CA LEU A 15 2.68 -12.13 -1.94
C LEU A 15 3.72 -11.00 -1.92
N LEU A 16 3.43 -9.90 -1.24
CA LEU A 16 4.36 -8.77 -1.07
C LEU A 16 5.66 -9.20 -0.38
N GLN A 17 5.56 -9.96 0.71
CA GLN A 17 6.73 -10.52 1.40
C GLN A 17 7.55 -11.46 0.51
N ARG A 18 6.87 -12.28 -0.31
CA ARG A 18 7.55 -13.18 -1.26
C ARG A 18 8.29 -12.38 -2.35
N LEU A 19 7.69 -11.30 -2.84
CA LEU A 19 8.31 -10.43 -3.82
C LEU A 19 9.55 -9.73 -3.22
N GLU A 20 9.46 -9.19 -2.01
CA GLU A 20 10.61 -8.58 -1.31
C GLU A 20 11.77 -9.58 -1.13
N LYS A 21 11.48 -10.84 -0.78
CA LYS A 21 12.50 -11.89 -0.69
C LYS A 21 13.16 -12.21 -2.03
N THR A 22 12.45 -12.00 -3.14
CA THR A 22 12.95 -12.27 -4.49
C THR A 22 13.71 -11.06 -5.05
N GLN A 23 13.29 -9.85 -4.68
CA GLN A 23 13.88 -8.57 -5.06
C GLN A 23 13.94 -7.67 -3.82
N SER A 24 15.08 -7.73 -3.13
CA SER A 24 15.31 -6.88 -1.95
C SER A 24 15.22 -5.41 -2.33
N GLY A 25 14.46 -4.64 -1.55
CA GLY A 25 14.24 -3.20 -1.75
C GLY A 25 12.95 -2.85 -2.49
N LEU A 26 12.25 -3.82 -3.08
CA LEU A 26 11.02 -3.58 -3.85
C LEU A 26 9.95 -2.87 -3.02
N LEU A 27 9.71 -3.31 -1.78
CA LEU A 27 8.72 -2.67 -0.91
C LEU A 27 9.11 -1.24 -0.54
N ALA A 28 10.41 -0.95 -0.42
CA ALA A 28 10.87 0.42 -0.19
C ALA A 28 10.60 1.31 -1.40
N GLU A 29 10.87 0.82 -2.61
CA GLU A 29 10.56 1.52 -3.86
C GLU A 29 9.07 1.77 -4.04
N MET A 30 8.23 0.76 -3.78
CA MET A 30 6.77 0.89 -3.85
C MET A 30 6.23 1.92 -2.84
N ILE A 31 6.73 1.91 -1.60
CA ILE A 31 6.36 2.91 -0.58
C ILE A 31 6.71 4.31 -1.07
N ALA A 32 7.93 4.51 -1.59
CA ALA A 32 8.36 5.81 -2.10
C ALA A 32 7.50 6.29 -3.28
N GLY A 33 7.13 5.39 -4.19
CA GLY A 33 6.23 5.70 -5.31
C GLY A 33 4.85 6.17 -4.82
N VAL A 34 4.24 5.43 -3.89
CA VAL A 34 2.93 5.79 -3.33
C VAL A 34 2.98 7.10 -2.53
N GLU A 35 4.06 7.36 -1.79
CA GLU A 35 4.26 8.65 -1.10
C GLU A 35 4.37 9.81 -2.10
N GLY A 36 5.07 9.59 -3.21
CA GLY A 36 5.15 10.53 -4.34
C GLY A 36 3.78 10.82 -4.93
N ASP A 37 3.03 9.79 -5.31
CA ASP A 37 1.68 9.91 -5.88
C ASP A 37 0.73 10.65 -4.93
N ARG A 38 0.76 10.30 -3.64
CA ARG A 38 -0.04 10.97 -2.62
C ARG A 38 0.31 12.45 -2.49
N SER A 39 1.59 12.80 -2.57
CA SER A 39 2.06 14.19 -2.48
C SER A 39 1.68 15.04 -3.70
N ALA A 40 1.46 14.40 -4.85
CA ALA A 40 1.12 15.05 -6.10
C ALA A 40 -0.39 15.36 -6.26
N ILE A 41 -1.24 14.92 -5.32
CA ILE A 41 -2.69 15.19 -5.39
C ILE A 41 -2.95 16.70 -5.28
N ALA A 42 -3.60 17.26 -6.30
CA ALA A 42 -4.01 18.65 -6.30
C ALA A 42 -4.98 18.95 -5.14
N SER A 43 -4.86 20.15 -4.55
CA SER A 43 -5.68 20.52 -3.38
C SER A 43 -7.18 20.58 -3.66
N ASP A 44 -7.54 20.84 -4.91
CA ASP A 44 -8.90 20.97 -5.45
C ASP A 44 -9.36 19.74 -6.23
N ALA A 45 -8.60 18.63 -6.17
CA ALA A 45 -8.99 17.40 -6.86
C ALA A 45 -10.36 16.92 -6.37
N PRO A 46 -11.28 16.56 -7.29
CA PRO A 46 -12.49 15.82 -6.93
C PRO A 46 -12.13 14.57 -6.14
N ASP A 47 -12.91 14.25 -5.12
CA ASP A 47 -12.73 13.05 -4.28
C ASP A 47 -11.36 12.94 -3.59
N LYS A 48 -10.65 14.07 -3.40
CA LYS A 48 -9.33 14.12 -2.73
C LYS A 48 -9.28 13.31 -1.43
N ASP A 49 -10.31 13.40 -0.60
CA ASP A 49 -10.37 12.68 0.68
C ASP A 49 -10.42 11.16 0.48
N HIS A 50 -11.20 10.69 -0.49
CA HIS A 50 -11.28 9.28 -0.82
C HIS A 50 -9.95 8.78 -1.40
N ILE A 51 -9.38 9.50 -2.36
CA ILE A 51 -8.09 9.17 -2.98
C ILE A 51 -6.98 9.13 -1.91
N SER A 52 -6.96 10.11 -1.01
CA SER A 52 -6.01 10.16 0.11
C SER A 52 -6.18 8.96 1.05
N ALA A 53 -7.42 8.55 1.33
CA ALA A 53 -7.70 7.36 2.13
C ALA A 53 -7.18 6.07 1.46
N VAL A 54 -7.35 5.93 0.14
CA VAL A 54 -6.81 4.79 -0.63
C VAL A 54 -5.29 4.71 -0.52
N PHE A 55 -4.58 5.83 -0.70
CA PHE A 55 -3.12 5.84 -0.57
C PHE A 55 -2.66 5.55 0.85
N ASN A 56 -3.36 6.10 1.86
CA ASN A 56 -3.04 5.82 3.25
C ASN A 56 -3.19 4.33 3.59
N GLU A 57 -4.25 3.69 3.12
CA GLU A 57 -4.45 2.24 3.34
C GLU A 57 -3.41 1.41 2.61
N THR A 58 -3.07 1.81 1.38
CA THR A 58 -2.01 1.17 0.59
C THR A 58 -0.66 1.24 1.33
N LEU A 59 -0.30 2.41 1.86
CA LEU A 59 0.93 2.57 2.66
C LEU A 59 0.91 1.73 3.93
N THR A 60 -0.25 1.61 4.59
CA THR A 60 -0.41 0.72 5.76
C THR A 60 -0.09 -0.73 5.38
N MET A 61 -0.67 -1.24 4.30
CA MET A 61 -0.44 -2.61 3.84
C MET A 61 1.03 -2.86 3.44
N LEU A 62 1.64 -1.94 2.70
CA LEU A 62 3.05 -2.06 2.29
C LEU A 62 4.01 -2.02 3.49
N ARG A 63 3.77 -1.14 4.45
CA ARG A 63 4.58 -1.05 5.68
C ARG A 63 4.41 -2.28 6.56
N GLN A 64 3.19 -2.83 6.64
CA GLN A 64 2.96 -4.10 7.33
C GLN A 64 3.75 -5.23 6.68
N ALA A 65 3.72 -5.35 5.34
CA ALA A 65 4.49 -6.35 4.61
C ALA A 65 6.01 -6.23 4.83
N LYS A 66 6.52 -5.01 4.95
CA LYS A 66 7.95 -4.74 5.17
C LYS A 66 8.43 -5.08 6.58
N ASN A 67 7.56 -4.92 7.59
CA ASN A 67 7.92 -5.04 9.00
C ASN A 67 7.68 -6.44 9.60
N MET A 68 7.11 -7.37 8.83
CA MET A 68 6.83 -8.75 9.24
C MET A 68 7.81 -9.73 8.60
#